data_AF-A0A1A8B0Z5-F1
#
_entry.id   AF-A0A1A8B0Z5-F1
#
_cell.length_a   1.000
_cell.length_b   1.000
_cell.length_c   1.000
_cell.angle_alpha   90.00
_cell.angle_beta   90.00
_cell.angle_gamma   90.00
#
_symmetry.space_group_name_H-M   'P 1'
#
loop_
_entity.id
_entity.type
_entity.pdbx_description
1 polymer ?
#
loop_
_entity_poly.entity_id
_entity_poly.type
_entity_poly.pdbx_seq_one_letter_code
_entity_poly.pdbx_strand_id
1 'polypeptide(L)'
;MVYRTDTYCDQLWRDIMETAKQCNLAVDDGERKRSQKINSRLGGSFVTCTLGLREGNDDKETFRQRLLYPILDRIMCEMDRRFSKNSCTIMKGAHALHPKCSQFLQDNLVLDLGKMYGCDCEDLSHELHQARNILKRKSHSKDTQLSSIVDLTLFLEQHQEVFHELFRLCKIAVALPVSSAACERSFSTLKLIKNHLRTTMGDSRLSHLGVLSIESRRAKTLDLDEFIKVFARQHKNRWINLL
;
A
#
# COMPACT_ATOMS: atom_id res chain seq x y z
N MET A 1 -7.34 -6.95 -22.14
CA MET A 1 -8.59 -7.41 -22.79
C MET A 1 -8.79 -8.93 -22.80
N VAL A 2 -7.89 -9.74 -22.22
CA VAL A 2 -7.99 -11.23 -22.29
C VAL A 2 -9.06 -11.81 -21.35
N TYR A 3 -9.36 -11.14 -20.23
CA TYR A 3 -10.27 -11.63 -19.20
C TYR A 3 -11.77 -11.32 -19.46
N ARG A 4 -12.07 -10.58 -20.52
CA ARG A 4 -13.44 -10.21 -20.92
C ARG A 4 -13.95 -11.09 -22.07
N THR A 5 -13.49 -12.32 -22.12
CA THR A 5 -13.88 -13.29 -23.15
C THR A 5 -14.94 -14.22 -22.58
N ASP A 6 -15.99 -14.49 -23.35
CA ASP A 6 -17.08 -15.39 -22.92
C ASP A 6 -16.54 -16.76 -22.51
N THR A 7 -15.52 -17.25 -23.21
CA THR A 7 -14.85 -18.52 -22.92
C THR A 7 -14.19 -18.56 -21.54
N TYR A 8 -13.62 -17.44 -21.07
CA TYR A 8 -12.99 -17.36 -19.75
C TYR A 8 -14.06 -17.34 -18.64
N CYS A 9 -15.14 -16.60 -18.84
CA CYS A 9 -16.27 -16.58 -17.91
C CYS A 9 -16.90 -17.99 -17.78
N ASP A 10 -16.92 -18.73 -18.89
CA ASP A 10 -17.48 -20.07 -18.96
C ASP A 10 -16.61 -21.14 -18.30
N GLN A 11 -15.29 -20.95 -18.34
CA GLN A 11 -14.34 -21.76 -17.58
C GLN A 11 -14.45 -21.44 -16.08
N LEU A 12 -14.40 -20.16 -15.71
CA LEU A 12 -14.50 -19.73 -14.32
C LEU A 12 -15.82 -20.18 -13.67
N TRP A 13 -16.94 -20.08 -14.39
CA TRP A 13 -18.23 -20.58 -13.90
C TRP A 13 -18.20 -22.09 -13.66
N ARG A 14 -17.57 -22.86 -14.56
CA ARG A 14 -17.41 -24.32 -14.37
C ARG A 14 -16.55 -24.64 -13.15
N ASP A 15 -15.43 -23.94 -12.97
CA ASP A 15 -14.55 -24.12 -11.81
C ASP A 15 -15.27 -23.77 -10.49
N ILE A 16 -16.08 -22.70 -10.49
CA ILE A 16 -16.91 -22.32 -9.33
C ILE A 16 -17.92 -23.42 -9.01
N MET A 17 -18.64 -23.94 -10.00
CA MET A 17 -19.62 -25.02 -9.82
C MET A 17 -18.95 -26.31 -9.34
N GLU A 18 -17.76 -26.63 -9.86
CA GLU A 18 -16.98 -27.81 -9.45
C GLU A 18 -16.47 -27.68 -8.01
N THR A 19 -15.92 -26.51 -7.64
CA THR A 19 -15.46 -26.22 -6.28
C THR A 19 -16.64 -26.23 -5.29
N ALA A 20 -17.78 -25.68 -5.68
CA ALA A 20 -18.97 -25.67 -4.84
C ALA A 20 -19.52 -27.10 -4.59
N LYS A 21 -19.47 -27.97 -5.61
CA LYS A 21 -19.77 -29.40 -5.47
C LYS A 21 -18.77 -30.10 -4.53
N GLN A 22 -17.48 -29.81 -4.66
CA GLN A 22 -16.44 -30.36 -3.77
C GLN A 22 -16.60 -29.90 -2.31
N CYS A 23 -17.10 -28.68 -2.09
CA CYS A 23 -17.37 -28.13 -0.76
C CYS A 23 -18.76 -28.51 -0.19
N ASN A 24 -19.52 -29.42 -0.84
CA ASN A 24 -20.88 -29.80 -0.44
C ASN A 24 -21.86 -28.61 -0.29
N LEU A 25 -21.66 -27.55 -1.08
CA LEU A 25 -22.61 -26.44 -1.15
C LEU A 25 -23.74 -26.83 -2.12
N ALA A 26 -24.99 -26.65 -1.72
CA ALA A 26 -26.13 -26.83 -2.62
C ALA A 26 -26.08 -25.75 -3.70
N VAL A 27 -25.68 -26.13 -4.91
CA VAL A 27 -25.56 -25.22 -6.07
C VAL A 27 -26.78 -25.31 -7.00
N ASP A 28 -27.67 -26.27 -6.74
CA ASP A 28 -28.89 -26.44 -7.51
C ASP A 28 -30.03 -25.71 -6.79
N ASP A 29 -30.55 -24.70 -7.47
CA ASP A 29 -31.77 -23.95 -7.18
C ASP A 29 -31.99 -23.58 -5.70
N GLY A 30 -31.31 -22.53 -5.25
CA GLY A 30 -31.85 -21.74 -4.15
C GLY A 30 -33.28 -21.33 -4.52
N GLU A 31 -34.27 -21.82 -3.76
CA GLU A 31 -35.71 -21.62 -4.00
C GLU A 31 -35.98 -20.27 -4.68
N ARG A 32 -36.48 -20.29 -5.92
CA ARG A 32 -36.82 -19.07 -6.67
C ARG A 32 -37.62 -18.14 -5.77
N LYS A 33 -36.99 -17.07 -5.27
CA LYS A 33 -37.68 -16.10 -4.41
C LYS A 33 -38.88 -15.58 -5.19
N ARG A 34 -40.06 -15.72 -4.59
CA ARG A 34 -41.37 -15.37 -5.18
C ARG A 34 -41.27 -14.08 -5.99
N SER A 35 -41.50 -14.16 -7.30
CA SER A 35 -41.54 -12.99 -8.15
C SER A 35 -42.63 -12.03 -7.65
N GLN A 36 -42.25 -10.79 -7.34
CA GLN A 36 -43.23 -9.78 -6.97
C GLN A 36 -44.07 -9.42 -8.19
N LYS A 37 -45.37 -9.64 -8.12
CA LYS A 37 -46.31 -9.21 -9.17
C LYS A 37 -46.48 -7.71 -9.05
N ILE A 38 -45.86 -6.95 -9.95
CA ILE A 38 -45.99 -5.49 -9.99
C ILE A 38 -47.45 -5.15 -10.33
N ASN A 39 -48.01 -4.15 -9.65
CA ASN A 39 -49.38 -3.69 -9.90
C ASN A 39 -49.49 -3.19 -11.35
N SER A 40 -50.53 -3.59 -12.08
CA SER A 40 -50.74 -3.22 -13.49
C SER A 40 -50.78 -1.70 -13.72
N ARG A 41 -51.04 -0.90 -12.68
CA ARG A 41 -51.00 0.56 -12.71
C ARG A 41 -49.58 1.16 -12.73
N LEU A 42 -48.56 0.39 -12.38
CA LEU A 42 -47.15 0.81 -12.31
C LEU A 42 -46.31 0.31 -13.50
N GLY A 43 -46.93 -0.28 -14.52
CA GLY A 43 -46.21 -0.85 -15.67
C GLY A 43 -45.42 0.16 -16.52
N GLY A 44 -45.63 1.47 -16.33
CA GLY A 44 -44.91 2.55 -17.02
C GLY A 44 -43.97 3.37 -16.12
N SER A 45 -43.85 3.05 -14.82
CA SER A 45 -42.95 3.78 -13.92
C SER A 45 -41.56 3.17 -13.91
N PHE A 46 -40.53 3.98 -14.20
CA PHE A 46 -39.14 3.55 -14.12
C PHE A 46 -38.61 3.79 -12.70
N VAL A 47 -38.16 2.74 -12.03
CA VAL A 47 -37.55 2.85 -10.70
C VAL A 47 -36.10 3.28 -10.88
N THR A 48 -35.73 4.46 -10.37
CA THR A 48 -34.39 5.05 -10.52
C THR A 48 -33.36 4.51 -9.53
N CYS A 49 -33.77 3.66 -8.57
CA CYS A 49 -32.90 3.10 -7.54
C CYS A 49 -32.95 1.57 -7.52
N THR A 50 -31.77 0.92 -7.53
CA THR A 50 -31.60 -0.55 -7.52
C THR A 50 -31.82 -1.20 -6.15
N LEU A 51 -32.23 -0.44 -5.13
CA LEU A 51 -32.50 -0.94 -3.79
C LEU A 51 -33.83 -1.71 -3.78
N GLY A 52 -33.77 -3.01 -4.06
CA GLY A 52 -34.88 -3.94 -3.83
C GLY A 52 -35.31 -4.77 -5.04
N LEU A 53 -34.92 -4.42 -6.26
CA LEU A 53 -35.20 -5.24 -7.44
C LEU A 53 -34.13 -6.34 -7.59
N ARG A 54 -34.25 -7.41 -6.80
CA ARG A 54 -33.51 -8.66 -7.07
C ARG A 54 -34.36 -9.49 -8.02
N GLU A 55 -34.27 -9.21 -9.32
CA GLU A 55 -34.70 -10.19 -10.31
C GLU A 55 -33.87 -11.45 -10.08
N GLY A 56 -34.56 -12.50 -9.61
CA GLY A 56 -33.99 -13.80 -9.30
C GLY A 56 -33.72 -14.61 -10.56
N ASN A 57 -32.99 -14.05 -11.52
CA ASN A 57 -32.30 -14.88 -12.49
C ASN A 57 -30.90 -15.10 -11.96
N ASP A 58 -30.72 -16.26 -11.33
CA ASP A 58 -29.42 -16.87 -11.02
C ASP A 58 -28.74 -17.35 -12.32
N ASP A 59 -28.81 -16.50 -13.35
CA ASP A 59 -28.28 -16.78 -14.65
C ASP A 59 -26.80 -16.39 -14.65
N LYS A 60 -26.00 -17.25 -15.28
CA LYS A 60 -24.60 -17.04 -15.61
C LYS A 60 -24.33 -15.63 -16.18
N GLU A 61 -25.27 -15.08 -16.95
CA GLU A 61 -25.21 -13.71 -17.49
C GLU A 61 -25.38 -12.61 -16.43
N THR A 62 -26.26 -12.80 -15.44
CA THR A 62 -26.43 -11.87 -14.31
C THR A 62 -25.17 -11.85 -13.44
N PHE A 63 -24.57 -13.00 -13.16
CA PHE A 63 -23.28 -13.09 -12.45
C PHE A 63 -22.16 -12.39 -13.22
N ARG A 64 -22.08 -12.64 -14.53
CA ARG A 64 -21.09 -12.05 -15.43
C ARG A 64 -21.20 -10.51 -15.45
N GLN A 65 -22.40 -9.96 -15.63
CA GLN A 65 -22.60 -8.52 -15.81
C GLN A 65 -22.62 -7.75 -14.49
N ARG A 66 -23.19 -8.30 -13.41
CA ARG A 66 -23.37 -7.57 -12.14
C ARG A 66 -22.23 -7.76 -11.15
N LEU A 67 -21.50 -8.88 -11.22
CA LEU A 67 -20.44 -9.20 -10.26
C LEU A 67 -19.07 -9.23 -10.92
N LEU A 68 -18.89 -10.07 -11.94
CA LEU A 68 -17.57 -10.33 -12.52
C LEU A 68 -16.99 -9.10 -13.22
N TYR A 69 -17.73 -8.48 -14.15
CA TYR A 69 -17.23 -7.31 -14.88
C TYR A 69 -16.95 -6.11 -13.96
N PRO A 70 -17.83 -5.71 -13.01
CA PRO A 70 -17.51 -4.62 -12.10
C PRO A 70 -16.29 -4.89 -11.22
N ILE A 71 -16.08 -6.14 -10.78
CA ILE A 71 -14.90 -6.50 -10.00
C ILE A 71 -13.64 -6.42 -10.86
N LEU A 72 -13.67 -6.99 -12.07
CA LEU A 72 -12.54 -6.94 -13.00
C LEU A 72 -12.20 -5.50 -13.39
N ASP A 73 -13.21 -4.70 -13.74
CA ASP A 73 -13.03 -3.29 -14.06
C ASP A 73 -12.46 -2.54 -12.86
N ARG A 74 -12.92 -2.84 -11.63
CA ARG A 74 -12.35 -2.22 -10.42
C ARG A 74 -10.90 -2.62 -10.21
N ILE A 75 -10.55 -3.90 -10.36
CA ILE A 75 -9.17 -4.38 -10.21
C ILE A 75 -8.29 -3.71 -11.27
N MET A 76 -8.73 -3.66 -12.53
CA MET A 76 -8.00 -3.00 -13.61
C MET A 76 -7.80 -1.52 -13.32
N CYS A 77 -8.86 -0.79 -12.94
CA CYS A 77 -8.75 0.62 -12.56
C CYS A 77 -7.81 0.84 -11.37
N GLU A 78 -7.85 -0.02 -10.34
CA GLU A 78 -6.94 0.10 -9.20
C GLU A 78 -5.50 -0.26 -9.57
N MET A 79 -5.29 -1.23 -10.47
CA MET A 79 -3.97 -1.55 -11.00
C MET A 79 -3.40 -0.37 -11.81
N ASP A 80 -4.18 0.22 -12.70
CA ASP A 80 -3.77 1.38 -13.50
C ASP A 80 -3.53 2.60 -12.61
N ARG A 81 -4.36 2.81 -11.58
CA ARG A 81 -4.18 3.87 -10.59
C ARG A 81 -2.91 3.67 -9.77
N ARG A 82 -2.64 2.45 -9.30
CA ARG A 82 -1.49 2.13 -8.43
C ARG A 82 -0.19 2.16 -9.21
N PHE A 83 -0.16 1.55 -10.39
CA PHE A 83 0.98 1.49 -11.30
C PHE A 83 0.90 2.57 -12.39
N SER A 84 0.49 3.76 -11.99
CA SER A 84 0.52 4.92 -12.88
C SER A 84 1.93 5.13 -13.45
N LYS A 85 2.03 5.83 -14.58
CA LYS A 85 3.31 6.15 -15.22
C LYS A 85 4.29 6.77 -14.22
N ASN A 86 3.81 7.69 -13.37
CA ASN A 86 4.60 8.37 -12.35
C ASN A 86 5.10 7.39 -11.27
N SER A 87 4.22 6.52 -10.76
CA SER A 87 4.59 5.49 -9.78
C SER A 87 5.67 4.55 -10.34
N CYS A 88 5.53 4.17 -11.62
CA CYS A 88 6.49 3.34 -12.31
C CYS A 88 7.85 4.05 -12.50
N THR A 89 7.85 5.35 -12.83
CA THR A 89 9.08 6.15 -12.91
C THR A 89 9.78 6.22 -11.57
N ILE A 90 9.04 6.48 -10.48
CA ILE A 90 9.60 6.50 -9.12
C ILE A 90 10.21 5.13 -8.75
N MET A 91 9.49 4.05 -9.05
CA MET A 91 9.97 2.69 -8.78
C MET A 91 11.23 2.35 -9.57
N LYS A 92 11.29 2.72 -10.86
CA LYS A 92 12.47 2.52 -11.70
C LYS A 92 13.65 3.40 -11.25
N GLY A 93 13.40 4.64 -10.85
CA GLY A 93 14.41 5.53 -10.28
C GLY A 93 14.98 4.99 -8.97
N ALA A 94 14.13 4.53 -8.05
CA ALA A 94 14.56 3.88 -6.81
C ALA A 94 15.35 2.59 -7.08
N HIS A 95 14.97 1.81 -8.11
CA HIS A 95 15.73 0.64 -8.56
C HIS A 95 17.12 1.02 -9.10
N ALA A 96 17.22 2.12 -9.86
CA ALA A 96 18.49 2.63 -10.38
C ALA A 96 19.44 3.12 -9.27
N LEU A 97 18.92 3.49 -8.10
CA LEU A 97 19.74 3.86 -6.93
C LEU A 97 20.26 2.64 -6.14
N HIS A 98 19.82 1.42 -6.46
CA HIS A 98 20.23 0.24 -5.72
C HIS A 98 21.54 -0.38 -6.29
N PRO A 99 22.61 -0.54 -5.49
CA PRO A 99 23.94 -0.94 -5.97
C PRO A 99 24.02 -2.29 -6.70
N LYS A 100 23.14 -3.25 -6.37
CA LYS A 100 23.14 -4.59 -6.98
C LYS A 100 22.34 -4.66 -8.29
N CYS A 101 21.74 -3.56 -8.72
CA CYS A 101 20.88 -3.56 -9.89
C CYS A 101 21.69 -3.42 -11.18
N SER A 102 21.25 -4.09 -12.25
CA SER A 102 21.90 -4.00 -13.56
C SER A 102 21.86 -2.59 -14.17
N GLN A 103 20.90 -1.77 -13.72
CA GLN A 103 20.68 -0.39 -14.15
C GLN A 103 21.17 0.65 -13.12
N PHE A 104 22.15 0.29 -12.29
CA PHE A 104 22.67 1.17 -11.25
C PHE A 104 23.24 2.49 -11.81
N LEU A 105 22.79 3.62 -11.25
CA LEU A 105 23.13 5.00 -11.64
C LEU A 105 22.99 5.27 -13.14
N GLN A 106 21.94 4.74 -13.78
CA GLN A 106 21.60 5.13 -15.15
C GLN A 106 21.00 6.54 -15.20
N ASP A 107 21.62 7.40 -15.99
CA ASP A 107 21.28 8.83 -16.10
C ASP A 107 19.79 9.03 -16.42
N ASN A 108 19.24 8.32 -17.42
CA ASN A 108 17.82 8.45 -17.80
C ASN A 108 16.86 8.22 -16.62
N LEU A 109 17.07 7.15 -15.84
CA LEU A 109 16.16 6.75 -14.76
C LEU A 109 16.27 7.66 -13.54
N VAL A 110 17.49 8.09 -13.21
CA VAL A 110 17.73 8.97 -12.05
C VAL A 110 17.34 10.41 -12.37
N LEU A 111 17.56 10.90 -13.60
CA LEU A 111 17.10 12.21 -14.03
C LEU A 111 15.57 12.30 -14.07
N ASP A 112 14.89 11.24 -14.55
CA ASP A 112 13.42 11.20 -14.52
C ASP A 112 12.88 11.23 -13.08
N LEU A 113 13.57 10.59 -12.13
CA LEU A 113 13.27 10.69 -10.70
C LEU A 113 13.54 12.11 -10.18
N GLY A 114 14.67 12.71 -10.54
CA GLY A 114 15.06 14.07 -10.19
C GLY A 114 14.02 15.12 -10.61
N LYS A 115 13.54 15.03 -11.86
CA LYS A 115 12.48 15.91 -12.39
C LYS A 115 11.19 15.85 -11.56
N MET A 116 10.81 14.67 -11.08
CA MET A 116 9.60 14.49 -10.28
C MET A 116 9.70 15.13 -8.88
N TYR A 117 10.91 15.22 -8.32
CA TYR A 117 11.15 15.79 -6.98
C TYR A 117 11.74 17.21 -7.00
N GLY A 118 11.83 17.83 -8.19
CA GLY A 118 12.36 19.18 -8.36
C GLY A 118 13.85 19.28 -8.02
N CYS A 119 14.64 18.31 -8.50
CA CYS A 119 16.10 18.37 -8.50
C CYS A 119 16.62 19.10 -9.75
N ASP A 120 17.77 19.77 -9.61
CA ASP A 120 18.48 20.33 -10.76
C ASP A 120 19.04 19.19 -11.62
N CYS A 121 18.66 19.15 -12.89
CA CYS A 121 19.04 18.08 -13.80
C CYS A 121 20.50 18.21 -14.28
N GLU A 122 21.03 19.42 -14.36
CA GLU A 122 22.41 19.65 -14.81
C GLU A 122 23.38 19.23 -13.70
N ASP A 123 23.14 19.70 -12.47
CA ASP A 123 23.94 19.32 -11.30
C ASP A 123 23.86 17.81 -11.05
N LEU A 124 22.65 17.23 -11.08
CA LEU A 124 22.46 15.80 -10.90
C LEU A 124 23.18 14.96 -11.96
N SER A 125 23.22 15.42 -13.22
CA SER A 125 23.95 14.72 -14.30
C SER A 125 25.46 14.70 -14.03
N HIS A 126 26.02 15.85 -13.64
CA HIS A 126 27.43 15.95 -13.29
C HIS A 126 27.76 15.11 -12.05
N GLU A 127 26.95 15.19 -11.01
CA GLU A 127 27.07 14.40 -9.78
C GLU A 127 27.03 12.89 -10.08
N LEU A 128 26.11 12.43 -10.93
CA LEU A 128 26.01 11.03 -11.34
C LEU A 128 27.28 10.55 -12.04
N HIS A 129 27.80 11.35 -12.97
CA HIS A 129 29.05 11.02 -13.67
C HIS A 129 30.22 10.89 -12.67
N GLN A 130 30.34 11.82 -11.72
CA GLN A 130 31.39 11.77 -10.70
C GLN A 130 31.21 10.59 -9.73
N ALA A 131 29.99 10.35 -9.25
CA ALA A 131 29.68 9.25 -8.34
C ALA A 131 30.01 7.88 -8.99
N ARG A 132 29.70 7.71 -10.28
CA ARG A 132 30.06 6.51 -11.05
C ARG A 132 31.58 6.32 -11.13
N ASN A 133 32.33 7.39 -11.36
CA ASN A 133 33.79 7.32 -11.42
C ASN A 133 34.42 7.00 -10.07
N ILE A 134 33.94 7.60 -8.99
CA ILE A 134 34.40 7.30 -7.63
C ILE A 134 34.09 5.85 -7.27
N LEU A 135 32.89 5.36 -7.58
CA LEU A 135 32.53 3.98 -7.27
C LEU A 135 33.33 2.96 -8.10
N LYS A 136 33.60 3.25 -9.38
CA LYS A 136 34.49 2.41 -10.21
C LYS A 136 35.89 2.31 -9.59
N ARG A 137 36.46 3.43 -9.12
CA ARG A 137 37.75 3.45 -8.43
C ARG A 137 37.70 2.65 -7.13
N LYS A 138 36.64 2.82 -6.35
CA LYS A 138 36.43 2.08 -5.10
C LYS A 138 36.16 0.59 -5.30
N SER A 139 35.65 0.14 -6.44
CA SER A 139 35.48 -1.29 -6.73
C SER A 139 36.83 -2.02 -6.84
N HIS A 140 37.90 -1.31 -7.26
CA HIS A 140 39.24 -1.87 -7.36
C HIS A 140 39.97 -1.96 -6.00
N SER A 141 39.65 -1.08 -5.05
CA SER A 141 40.06 -1.21 -3.65
C SER A 141 39.06 -2.09 -2.92
N LYS A 142 39.46 -3.21 -2.31
CA LYS A 142 38.54 -4.18 -1.65
C LYS A 142 37.66 -3.64 -0.49
N ASP A 143 37.63 -2.34 -0.23
CA ASP A 143 37.19 -1.75 1.04
C ASP A 143 35.74 -1.24 1.10
N THR A 144 34.90 -1.38 0.07
CA THR A 144 33.47 -1.04 0.24
C THR A 144 32.56 -1.79 -0.73
N GLN A 145 31.97 -2.90 -0.29
CA GLN A 145 30.85 -3.51 -1.02
C GLN A 145 29.56 -2.80 -0.62
N LEU A 146 29.08 -1.89 -1.47
CA LEU A 146 27.75 -1.30 -1.31
C LEU A 146 26.69 -2.39 -1.52
N SER A 147 26.02 -2.80 -0.45
CA SER A 147 25.09 -3.93 -0.48
C SER A 147 23.63 -3.49 -0.52
N SER A 148 23.37 -2.27 -0.05
CA SER A 148 22.04 -1.66 0.12
C SER A 148 22.04 -0.20 -0.32
N ILE A 149 20.85 0.33 -0.60
CA ILE A 149 20.63 1.78 -0.82
C ILE A 149 20.99 2.61 0.42
N VAL A 150 20.92 2.01 1.62
CA VAL A 150 21.34 2.64 2.88
C VAL A 150 22.85 2.86 2.90
N ASP A 151 23.62 1.87 2.43
CA ASP A 151 25.08 1.97 2.37
C ASP A 151 25.51 3.07 1.38
N LEU A 152 24.79 3.18 0.25
CA LEU A 152 24.99 4.26 -0.71
C LEU A 152 24.69 5.64 -0.08
N THR A 153 23.60 5.76 0.68
CA THR A 153 23.24 7.02 1.36
C THR A 153 24.30 7.42 2.38
N LEU A 154 24.79 6.47 3.19
CA LEU A 154 25.86 6.72 4.18
C LEU A 154 27.18 7.12 3.50
N PHE A 155 27.50 6.52 2.36
CA PHE A 155 28.67 6.91 1.58
C PHE A 155 28.55 8.35 1.04
N LEU A 156 27.38 8.71 0.52
CA LEU A 156 27.12 10.05 0.01
C LEU A 156 27.04 11.11 1.11
N GLU A 157 26.64 10.73 2.32
CA GLU A 157 26.60 11.62 3.50
C GLU A 157 27.99 12.17 3.83
N GLN A 158 29.05 11.35 3.71
CA GLN A 158 30.45 11.78 3.91
C GLN A 158 30.91 12.83 2.88
N HIS A 159 30.18 12.96 1.77
CA HIS A 159 30.51 13.81 0.63
C HIS A 159 29.32 14.71 0.24
N GLN A 160 28.49 15.10 1.21
CA GLN A 160 27.23 15.82 0.98
C GLN A 160 27.42 17.15 0.22
N GLU A 161 28.56 17.83 0.40
CA GLU A 161 28.85 19.09 -0.30
C GLU A 161 29.08 18.92 -1.81
N VAL A 162 29.51 17.73 -2.24
CA VAL A 162 29.80 17.43 -3.65
C VAL A 162 28.62 16.73 -4.33
N PHE A 163 27.79 16.02 -3.57
CA PHE A 163 26.68 15.20 -4.07
C PHE A 163 25.34 15.62 -3.45
N HIS A 164 24.96 16.89 -3.59
CA HIS A 164 23.77 17.41 -2.92
C HIS A 164 22.49 16.79 -3.48
N GLU A 165 22.32 16.79 -4.81
CA GLU A 165 21.10 16.31 -5.45
C GLU A 165 20.99 14.79 -5.40
N LEU A 166 22.09 14.07 -5.62
CA LEU A 166 22.12 12.62 -5.52
C LEU A 166 21.86 12.16 -4.09
N PHE A 167 22.45 12.81 -3.08
CA PHE A 167 22.17 12.49 -1.68
C PHE A 167 20.70 12.75 -1.31
N ARG A 168 20.14 13.88 -1.77
CA ARG A 168 18.73 14.21 -1.59
C ARG A 168 17.81 13.13 -2.19
N LEU A 169 18.08 12.69 -3.41
CA LEU A 169 17.32 11.61 -4.05
C LEU A 169 17.45 10.28 -3.32
N CYS A 170 18.63 9.93 -2.83
CA CYS A 170 18.83 8.70 -2.08
C CYS A 170 18.05 8.73 -0.74
N LYS A 171 18.02 9.88 -0.04
CA LYS A 171 17.18 10.06 1.16
C LYS A 171 15.70 9.88 0.86
N ILE A 172 15.21 10.48 -0.24
CA ILE A 172 13.83 10.32 -0.68
C ILE A 172 13.55 8.84 -0.97
N ALA A 173 14.43 8.15 -1.71
CA ALA A 173 14.26 6.75 -2.05
C ALA A 173 14.23 5.82 -0.82
N VAL A 174 15.04 6.11 0.21
CA VAL A 174 15.00 5.38 1.50
C VAL A 174 13.72 5.66 2.27
N ALA A 175 13.21 6.90 2.22
CA ALA A 175 11.98 7.29 2.89
C ALA A 175 10.70 6.78 2.19
N LEU A 176 10.77 6.50 0.89
CA LEU A 176 9.64 6.01 0.13
C LEU A 176 9.26 4.59 0.56
N PRO A 177 8.01 4.34 0.98
CA PRO A 177 7.54 3.00 1.26
C PRO A 177 7.38 2.24 -0.07
N VAL A 178 8.37 1.42 -0.43
CA VAL A 178 8.32 0.59 -1.65
C VAL A 178 7.32 -0.58 -1.50
N SER A 179 6.93 -0.93 -0.27
CA SER A 179 6.02 -2.06 0.00
C SER A 179 4.86 -1.72 0.94
N SER A 180 3.71 -2.36 0.72
CA SER A 180 2.56 -2.30 1.64
C SER A 180 2.80 -3.09 2.94
N ALA A 181 3.85 -3.92 3.00
CA ALA A 181 4.16 -4.75 4.17
C ALA A 181 4.39 -3.93 5.45
N ALA A 182 4.94 -2.72 5.34
CA ALA A 182 5.05 -1.81 6.48
C ALA A 182 3.65 -1.39 7.00
N CYS A 183 2.74 -0.99 6.09
CA CYS A 183 1.38 -0.64 6.44
C CYS A 183 0.60 -1.83 7.02
N GLU A 184 0.72 -3.01 6.41
CA GLU A 184 0.07 -4.25 6.87
C GLU A 184 0.54 -4.64 8.28
N ARG A 185 1.85 -4.53 8.56
CA ARG A 185 2.38 -4.70 9.92
C ARG A 185 1.77 -3.71 10.90
N SER A 186 1.64 -2.44 10.52
CA SER A 186 0.99 -1.41 11.35
C SER A 186 -0.50 -1.69 11.57
N PHE A 187 -1.22 -2.22 10.58
CA PHE A 187 -2.62 -2.63 10.77
C PHE A 187 -2.76 -3.88 11.66
N SER A 188 -1.81 -4.80 11.58
CA SER A 188 -1.75 -5.97 12.47
C SER A 188 -1.49 -5.56 13.93
N THR A 189 -0.55 -4.63 14.17
CA THR A 189 -0.35 -4.07 15.52
C THR A 189 -1.56 -3.26 15.98
N LEU A 190 -2.18 -2.49 15.09
CA LEU A 190 -3.40 -1.75 15.40
C LEU A 190 -4.54 -2.69 15.83
N LYS A 191 -4.65 -3.88 15.24
CA LYS A 191 -5.61 -4.92 15.66
C LYS A 191 -5.38 -5.42 17.09
N LEU A 192 -4.13 -5.41 17.57
CA LEU A 192 -3.81 -5.72 18.97
C LEU A 192 -4.22 -4.58 19.91
N ILE A 193 -4.04 -3.33 19.48
CA ILE A 193 -4.40 -2.13 20.26
C ILE A 193 -5.92 -1.95 20.32
N LYS A 194 -6.60 -2.09 19.17
CA LYS A 194 -8.06 -1.99 19.00
C LYS A 194 -8.63 -3.38 18.75
N ASN A 195 -8.86 -4.10 19.85
CA ASN A 195 -9.49 -5.41 19.85
C ASN A 195 -11.00 -5.30 20.15
N HIS A 196 -11.74 -6.42 20.03
CA HIS A 196 -13.19 -6.46 20.21
C HIS A 196 -13.66 -6.00 21.60
N LEU A 197 -12.81 -6.15 22.64
CA LEU A 197 -13.11 -5.71 24.00
C LEU A 197 -12.89 -4.21 24.23
N ARG A 198 -12.20 -3.53 23.30
CA ARG A 198 -11.79 -2.12 23.41
C ARG A 198 -12.43 -1.24 22.33
N THR A 199 -13.65 -1.58 21.93
CA THR A 199 -14.40 -0.89 20.86
C THR A 199 -14.86 0.52 21.24
N THR A 200 -14.97 0.83 22.54
CA THR A 200 -15.42 2.13 23.07
C THR A 200 -14.30 3.18 23.18
N MET A 201 -13.07 2.84 22.82
CA MET A 201 -11.93 3.75 22.93
C MET A 201 -11.99 4.88 21.89
N GLY A 202 -11.81 6.12 22.35
CA GLY A 202 -11.75 7.30 21.47
C GLY A 202 -10.49 7.35 20.59
N ASP A 203 -10.58 8.08 19.49
CA ASP A 203 -9.51 8.16 18.48
C ASP A 203 -8.22 8.80 19.03
N SER A 204 -8.34 9.75 19.97
CA SER A 204 -7.19 10.36 20.66
C SER A 204 -6.37 9.31 21.42
N ARG A 205 -7.04 8.50 22.23
CA ARG A 205 -6.43 7.42 23.00
C ARG A 205 -5.85 6.32 22.10
N LEU A 206 -6.55 5.99 21.01
CA LEU A 206 -6.03 5.05 20.00
C LEU A 206 -4.72 5.56 19.40
N SER A 207 -4.66 6.84 19.03
CA SER A 207 -3.48 7.47 18.45
C SER A 207 -2.30 7.48 19.43
N HIS A 208 -2.51 7.90 20.68
CA HIS A 208 -1.47 7.88 21.71
C HIS A 208 -0.90 6.48 21.96
N LEU A 209 -1.75 5.45 22.00
CA LEU A 209 -1.31 4.06 22.13
C LEU A 209 -0.60 3.55 20.87
N GLY A 210 -1.02 4.01 19.69
CA GLY A 210 -0.34 3.75 18.42
C GLY A 210 1.10 4.24 18.46
N VAL A 211 1.33 5.48 18.91
CA VAL A 211 2.68 6.05 19.07
C VAL A 211 3.52 5.23 20.04
N LEU A 212 2.96 4.87 21.21
CA LEU A 212 3.66 4.02 22.18
C LEU A 212 4.03 2.64 21.61
N SER A 213 3.17 2.07 20.75
CA SER A 213 3.44 0.77 20.11
C SER A 213 4.50 0.88 19.02
N ILE A 214 4.51 1.95 18.22
CA ILE A 214 5.52 2.20 17.19
C ILE A 214 6.88 2.42 17.85
N GLU A 215 6.92 3.28 18.87
CA GLU A 215 8.12 3.62 19.65
C GLU A 215 8.34 2.67 20.83
N SER A 216 7.90 1.42 20.72
CA SER A 216 7.90 0.45 21.84
C SER A 216 9.28 0.24 22.47
N ARG A 217 10.37 0.37 21.70
CA ARG A 217 11.73 0.30 22.24
C ARG A 217 12.01 1.45 23.21
N ARG A 218 11.70 2.69 22.81
CA ARG A 218 11.86 3.87 23.66
C ARG A 218 10.88 3.85 24.84
N ALA A 219 9.63 3.41 24.59
CA ALA A 219 8.61 3.25 25.62
C ALA A 219 9.07 2.33 26.77
N LYS A 220 9.80 1.25 26.45
CA LYS A 220 10.36 0.33 27.45
C LYS A 220 11.56 0.89 28.21
N THR A 221 12.24 1.90 27.66
CA THR A 221 13.39 2.56 28.31
C THR A 221 12.95 3.66 29.27
N LEU A 222 11.69 4.09 29.24
CA LEU A 222 11.17 5.10 30.16
C LEU A 222 11.12 4.58 31.59
N ASP A 223 11.60 5.39 32.53
CA ASP A 223 11.46 5.14 33.96
C ASP A 223 10.01 5.46 34.39
N LEU A 224 9.28 4.40 34.79
CA LEU A 224 7.90 4.51 35.25
C LEU A 224 7.81 5.29 36.57
N ASP A 225 8.82 5.23 37.44
CA ASP A 225 8.79 5.92 38.73
C ASP A 225 8.94 7.43 38.55
N GLU A 226 9.82 7.85 37.64
CA GLU A 226 9.92 9.25 37.25
C GLU A 226 8.64 9.74 36.58
N PHE A 227 8.07 8.94 35.66
CA PHE A 227 6.81 9.28 35.00
C PHE A 227 5.66 9.49 35.99
N ILE A 228 5.52 8.62 36.99
CA ILE A 228 4.50 8.75 38.04
C ILE A 228 4.70 10.05 38.84
N LYS A 229 5.94 10.39 39.19
CA LYS A 229 6.26 11.64 39.91
C LYS A 229 5.90 12.87 39.07
N VAL A 230 6.21 12.87 37.78
CA VAL A 230 5.87 13.96 36.86
C VAL A 230 4.35 14.07 36.70
N PHE A 231 3.66 12.95 36.50
CA PHE A 231 2.21 12.90 36.39
C PHE A 231 1.53 13.45 37.65
N ALA A 232 1.97 13.02 38.84
CA ALA A 232 1.42 13.48 40.12
C ALA A 232 1.66 14.99 40.37
N ARG A 233 2.75 15.56 39.83
CA ARG A 233 3.01 17.01 39.91
C ARG A 233 2.10 17.80 38.96
N GLN A 234 1.84 17.28 37.76
CA GLN A 234 1.04 17.96 36.73
C GLN A 234 -0.47 17.81 36.96
N HIS A 235 -0.92 16.62 37.37
CA HIS A 235 -2.30 16.36 37.72
C HIS A 235 -2.46 16.43 39.25
N LYS A 236 -3.13 17.48 39.74
CA LYS A 236 -3.53 17.62 41.17
C LYS A 236 -4.55 16.57 41.63
N ASN A 237 -4.85 15.56 40.82
CA ASN A 237 -5.82 14.51 41.11
C ASN A 237 -5.11 13.23 41.54
N ARG A 238 -5.56 12.62 42.63
CA ARG A 238 -5.03 11.34 43.14
C ARG A 238 -5.42 10.13 42.29
N TRP A 239 -6.29 10.30 41.28
CA TRP A 239 -6.80 9.24 40.43
C TRP A 239 -6.50 9.49 38.95
N ILE A 240 -6.15 8.42 38.25
CA ILE A 240 -5.88 8.45 36.81
C ILE A 240 -7.23 8.42 36.07
N ASN A 241 -7.63 9.55 35.49
CA ASN A 241 -8.80 9.60 34.63
C ASN A 241 -8.43 9.07 33.23
N LEU A 242 -8.71 7.79 32.99
CA LEU A 242 -8.54 7.14 31.69
C LEU A 242 -9.81 7.32 30.85
N LEU A 243 -10.08 8.53 30.38
CA LEU A 243 -11.04 8.76 29.28
C LEU A 243 -10.37 8.37 27.95
#